data_AF-A0A1H6RC15-F1
#
_entry.id   AF-A0A1H6RC15-F1
#
_cell.length_a   1.000
_cell.length_b   1.000
_cell.length_c   1.000
_cell.angle_alpha   90.00
_cell.angle_beta   90.00
_cell.angle_gamma   90.00
#
_symmetry.space_group_name_H-M   'P 1'
#
loop_
_entity.id
_entity.type
_entity.pdbx_description
1 polymer ?
#
loop_
_entity_poly.entity_id
_entity_poly.type
_entity_poly.pdbx_seq_one_letter_code
_entity_poly.pdbx_strand_id
1 'polypeptide(L)'
;MTDVRTRVSEALCILLLREQDSTGVSFEPSARMALESEAQTGDAEAQIRAAESQKGSAVVEFTFLALLLMVPVVYFVVTIGQIQGGSFAVVGAADQAAKVFVSEGDVARARTAAERTVKLALNDYGYGQEQARVEVACDRADCLSAGALVTVTVVLDVPLPMVPFGDALRLKASRLTASATQVVGRYQ
;
A
#
# COMPACT_ATOMS: atom_id res chain seq x y z
N MET A 1 10.83 37.28 10.18
CA MET A 1 11.27 35.88 10.02
C MET A 1 12.25 35.61 11.15
N THR A 2 11.72 35.23 12.30
CA THR A 2 12.48 35.10 13.55
C THR A 2 13.04 33.67 13.63
N ASP A 3 14.33 33.60 13.94
CA ASP A 3 15.21 32.44 13.78
C ASP A 3 14.81 31.25 14.68
N VAL A 4 14.34 30.17 14.06
CA VAL A 4 13.98 28.89 14.71
C VAL A 4 15.14 28.32 15.52
N ARG A 5 16.38 28.64 15.13
CA ARG A 5 17.59 28.16 15.79
C ARG A 5 17.76 28.71 17.21
N THR A 6 17.31 29.93 17.48
CA THR A 6 17.39 30.54 18.82
C THR A 6 16.45 29.85 19.81
N ARG A 7 15.24 29.47 19.38
CA ARG A 7 14.25 28.81 20.25
C ARG A 7 14.61 27.39 20.64
N VAL A 8 15.31 26.67 19.76
CA VAL A 8 15.79 25.31 20.07
C VAL A 8 16.94 25.36 21.10
N SER A 9 17.78 26.40 21.05
CA SER A 9 18.88 26.59 22.02
C SER A 9 18.37 26.94 23.43
N GLU A 10 17.35 27.78 23.56
CA GLU A 10 16.74 28.09 24.87
C GLU A 10 16.04 26.87 25.49
N ALA A 11 15.31 26.08 24.68
CA ALA A 11 14.61 24.89 25.16
C ALA A 11 15.58 23.80 25.67
N LEU A 12 16.73 23.64 25.01
CA LEU A 12 17.75 22.67 25.42
C LEU A 12 18.45 23.09 26.73
N CYS A 13 18.63 24.40 26.93
CA CYS A 13 19.26 24.94 28.14
C CYS A 13 18.36 24.78 29.37
N ILE A 14 17.04 24.98 29.23
CA ILE A 14 16.06 24.79 30.31
C ILE A 14 15.95 23.31 30.70
N LEU A 15 16.03 22.38 29.74
CA LEU A 15 15.99 20.93 30.03
C LEU A 15 17.25 20.45 30.76
N LEU A 16 18.44 20.94 30.39
CA LEU A 16 19.68 20.53 31.04
C LEU A 16 19.86 21.12 32.45
N LEU A 17 19.34 22.33 32.73
CA LEU A 17 19.42 22.94 34.06
C LEU A 17 18.42 22.33 35.07
N ARG A 18 17.39 21.63 34.61
CA ARG A 18 16.41 20.99 35.49
C ARG A 18 16.91 19.67 36.10
N GLU A 19 17.96 19.08 35.54
CA GLU A 19 18.50 17.79 35.98
C GLU A 19 19.54 17.90 37.12
N GLN A 20 19.96 19.11 37.51
CA GLN A 20 21.02 19.34 38.51
C GLN A 20 20.52 19.73 39.92
N ASP A 21 19.21 19.86 40.14
CA ASP A 21 18.64 20.36 41.41
C ASP A 21 18.27 19.26 42.43
N SER A 22 18.57 17.98 42.15
CA SER A 22 18.16 16.85 43.00
C SER A 22 19.31 16.15 43.76
N THR A 23 20.39 16.86 44.05
CA THR A 23 21.39 16.40 45.04
C THR A 23 21.65 17.48 46.09
N GLY A 24 20.59 17.88 46.78
CA GLY A 24 20.69 18.57 48.07
C GLY A 24 21.04 17.59 49.17
N VAL A 25 22.32 17.19 49.26
CA VAL A 25 22.83 16.49 50.45
C VAL A 25 22.99 17.54 51.55
N SER A 26 21.96 17.69 52.38
CA SER A 26 22.07 18.43 53.64
C SER A 26 22.81 17.55 54.65
N PHE A 27 23.98 18.03 55.06
CA PHE A 27 24.82 17.45 56.10
C PHE A 27 24.30 17.91 57.48
N GLU A 28 23.73 16.99 58.27
CA GLU A 28 23.58 17.17 59.72
C GLU A 28 24.37 16.07 60.47
N PRO A 29 25.08 16.42 61.56
CA PRO A 29 26.00 15.52 62.23
C PRO A 29 25.34 14.70 63.34
N SER A 30 25.92 13.53 63.59
CA SER A 30 25.96 12.80 64.87
C SER A 30 24.66 12.19 65.43
N ALA A 31 24.73 10.86 65.54
CA ALA A 31 24.08 10.01 66.55
C ALA A 31 22.64 9.50 66.30
N ARG A 32 22.45 8.66 65.27
CA ARG A 32 21.46 7.56 65.29
C ARG A 32 21.98 6.33 64.54
N MET A 33 22.98 5.70 65.11
CA MET A 33 23.45 4.38 64.70
C MET A 33 22.55 3.33 65.37
N ALA A 34 21.92 2.47 64.57
CA ALA A 34 21.46 1.10 64.90
C ALA A 34 19.96 0.69 64.77
N LEU A 35 19.06 1.37 64.04
CA LEU A 35 17.67 0.86 63.89
C LEU A 35 17.04 0.83 62.47
N GLU A 36 17.72 1.25 61.39
CA GLU A 36 17.13 1.32 60.03
C GLU A 36 17.56 0.20 59.05
N SER A 37 18.21 -0.86 59.54
CA SER A 37 18.79 -1.90 58.66
C SER A 37 17.77 -2.89 58.06
N GLU A 38 16.50 -2.89 58.47
CA GLU A 38 15.51 -3.89 58.03
C GLU A 38 14.51 -3.39 56.98
N ALA A 39 14.43 -2.07 56.72
CA ALA A 39 13.49 -1.50 55.75
C ALA A 39 14.04 -1.46 54.30
N GLN A 40 15.36 -1.49 54.11
CA GLN A 40 15.98 -1.30 52.80
C GLN A 40 16.09 -2.56 51.93
N THR A 41 15.93 -3.76 52.51
CA THR A 41 16.05 -5.01 51.75
C THR A 41 14.79 -5.33 50.94
N GLY A 42 13.61 -4.89 51.38
CA GLY A 42 12.33 -5.16 50.70
C GLY A 42 12.13 -4.37 49.39
N ASP A 43 12.62 -3.13 49.32
CA ASP A 43 12.49 -2.29 48.12
C ASP A 43 13.36 -2.78 46.96
N ALA A 44 14.54 -3.34 47.26
CA ALA A 44 15.44 -3.88 46.25
C ALA A 44 14.87 -5.15 45.58
N GLU A 45 14.25 -6.06 46.33
CA GLU A 45 13.60 -7.25 45.78
C GLU A 45 12.34 -6.91 44.97
N ALA A 46 11.57 -5.89 45.38
CA ALA A 46 10.43 -5.39 44.62
C ALA A 46 10.86 -4.76 43.28
N GLN A 47 11.97 -4.01 43.27
CA GLN A 47 12.53 -3.42 42.05
C GLN A 47 13.07 -4.47 41.08
N ILE A 48 13.71 -5.55 41.58
CA ILE A 48 14.20 -6.64 40.72
C ILE A 48 13.02 -7.39 40.07
N ARG A 49 11.95 -7.68 40.82
CA ARG A 49 10.72 -8.28 40.24
C ARG A 49 10.03 -7.35 39.26
N ALA A 50 9.98 -6.05 39.53
CA ALA A 50 9.44 -5.06 38.60
C ALA A 50 10.29 -4.94 37.32
N ALA A 51 11.62 -5.06 37.41
CA ALA A 51 12.52 -5.04 36.27
C ALA A 51 12.41 -6.33 35.42
N GLU A 52 12.23 -7.50 36.04
CA GLU A 52 11.94 -8.75 35.33
C GLU A 52 10.57 -8.72 34.64
N SER A 53 9.55 -8.16 35.30
CA SER A 53 8.23 -7.93 34.69
C SER A 53 8.29 -6.95 33.52
N GLN A 54 9.11 -5.89 33.59
CA GLN A 54 9.31 -4.92 32.51
C GLN A 54 10.00 -5.54 31.28
N LYS A 55 10.95 -6.48 31.47
CA LYS A 55 11.59 -7.21 30.36
C LYS A 55 10.60 -8.03 29.54
N GLY A 56 9.62 -8.67 30.19
CA GLY A 56 8.53 -9.39 29.52
C GLY A 56 7.60 -8.45 28.74
N SER A 57 7.35 -7.25 29.29
CA SER A 57 6.53 -6.20 28.64
C SER A 57 7.19 -5.59 27.40
N ALA A 58 8.51 -5.40 27.43
CA ALA A 58 9.23 -4.75 26.32
C ALA A 58 9.20 -5.59 25.02
N VAL A 59 9.32 -6.93 25.13
CA VAL A 59 9.27 -7.82 23.96
C VAL A 59 7.86 -7.84 23.36
N VAL A 60 6.81 -7.88 24.18
CA VAL A 60 5.42 -7.89 23.67
C VAL A 60 5.02 -6.54 23.09
N GLU A 61 5.45 -5.42 23.67
CA GLU A 61 5.19 -4.07 23.14
C GLU A 61 5.87 -3.87 21.79
N PHE A 62 7.14 -4.25 21.67
CA PHE A 62 7.86 -4.19 20.40
C PHE A 62 7.22 -5.11 19.35
N THR A 63 6.87 -6.33 19.72
CA THR A 63 6.21 -7.27 18.80
C THR A 63 4.84 -6.75 18.36
N PHE A 64 4.07 -6.16 19.27
CA PHE A 64 2.79 -5.55 18.96
C PHE A 64 2.95 -4.37 18.00
N LEU A 65 3.89 -3.46 18.26
CA LEU A 65 4.18 -2.33 17.38
C LEU A 65 4.68 -2.81 16.00
N ALA A 66 5.55 -3.82 15.98
CA ALA A 66 6.04 -4.42 14.75
C ALA A 66 4.90 -5.02 13.93
N LEU A 67 3.97 -5.77 14.54
CA LEU A 67 2.80 -6.31 13.85
C LEU A 67 1.83 -5.21 13.40
N LEU A 68 1.60 -4.21 14.25
CA LEU A 68 0.76 -3.06 13.96
C LEU A 68 1.26 -2.28 12.75
N LEU A 69 2.58 -2.20 12.54
CA LEU A 69 3.19 -1.58 11.36
C LEU A 69 3.33 -2.54 10.18
N MET A 70 3.68 -3.80 10.44
CA MET A 70 3.92 -4.81 9.40
C MET A 70 2.65 -5.13 8.61
N VAL A 71 1.51 -5.29 9.30
CA VAL A 71 0.24 -5.66 8.65
C VAL A 71 -0.20 -4.60 7.61
N PRO A 72 -0.28 -3.29 7.93
CA PRO A 72 -0.59 -2.26 6.94
C PRO A 72 0.42 -2.18 5.80
N VAL A 73 1.71 -2.33 6.09
CA VAL A 73 2.77 -2.27 5.07
C VAL A 73 2.65 -3.43 4.08
N VAL A 74 2.46 -4.66 4.57
CA VAL A 74 2.26 -5.83 3.70
C VAL A 74 1.00 -5.67 2.86
N TYR A 75 -0.10 -5.22 3.47
CA TYR A 75 -1.34 -4.93 2.76
C TYR A 75 -1.14 -3.90 1.64
N PHE A 76 -0.41 -2.82 1.93
CA PHE A 76 -0.10 -1.77 0.98
C PHE A 76 0.74 -2.28 -0.19
N VAL A 77 1.81 -3.05 0.09
CA VAL A 77 2.68 -3.63 -0.95
C VAL A 77 1.89 -4.57 -1.86
N VAL A 78 1.04 -5.44 -1.30
CA VAL A 78 0.19 -6.34 -2.09
C VAL A 78 -0.79 -5.54 -2.97
N THR A 79 -1.42 -4.51 -2.40
CA THR A 79 -2.39 -3.67 -3.12
C THR A 79 -1.74 -2.97 -4.31
N ILE A 80 -0.59 -2.33 -4.11
CA ILE A 80 0.13 -1.67 -5.21
C ILE A 80 0.63 -2.70 -6.22
N GLY A 81 1.08 -3.88 -5.78
CA GLY A 81 1.46 -4.98 -6.67
C GLY A 81 0.34 -5.36 -7.64
N GLN A 82 -0.89 -5.50 -7.14
CA GLN A 82 -2.07 -5.77 -7.98
C GLN A 82 -2.40 -4.62 -8.94
N ILE A 83 -2.33 -3.36 -8.48
CA ILE A 83 -2.56 -2.18 -9.33
C ILE A 83 -1.53 -2.09 -10.46
N GLN A 84 -0.25 -2.33 -10.16
CA GLN A 84 0.83 -2.34 -11.14
C GLN A 84 0.64 -3.47 -12.17
N GLY A 85 0.38 -4.69 -11.69
CA GLY A 85 0.10 -5.84 -12.55
C GLY A 85 -1.12 -5.61 -13.45
N GLY A 86 -2.22 -5.11 -12.87
CA GLY A 86 -3.43 -4.77 -13.63
C GLY A 86 -3.20 -3.67 -14.67
N SER A 87 -2.30 -2.71 -14.41
CA SER A 87 -1.98 -1.65 -15.37
C SER A 87 -1.27 -2.20 -16.60
N PHE A 88 -0.33 -3.12 -16.40
CA PHE A 88 0.31 -3.83 -17.52
C PHE A 88 -0.68 -4.73 -18.26
N ALA A 89 -1.58 -5.39 -17.54
CA ALA A 89 -2.63 -6.22 -18.13
C ALA A 89 -3.54 -5.43 -19.07
N VAL A 90 -4.06 -4.27 -18.65
CA VAL A 90 -4.96 -3.46 -19.51
C VAL A 90 -4.25 -2.86 -20.72
N VAL A 91 -2.99 -2.43 -20.58
CA VAL A 91 -2.20 -1.88 -21.69
C VAL A 91 -1.92 -2.97 -22.72
N GLY A 92 -1.45 -4.14 -22.27
CA GLY A 92 -1.21 -5.28 -23.15
C GLY A 92 -2.49 -5.79 -23.82
N ALA A 93 -3.59 -5.89 -23.06
CA ALA A 93 -4.88 -6.31 -23.58
C ALA A 93 -5.40 -5.35 -24.67
N ALA A 94 -5.31 -4.03 -24.46
CA ALA A 94 -5.74 -3.04 -25.44
C ALA A 94 -4.91 -3.13 -26.74
N ASP A 95 -3.59 -3.21 -26.62
CA ASP A 95 -2.68 -3.32 -27.77
C ASP A 95 -2.94 -4.59 -28.59
N GLN A 96 -3.06 -5.75 -27.94
CA GLN A 96 -3.33 -7.02 -28.61
C GLN A 96 -4.72 -7.06 -29.23
N ALA A 97 -5.73 -6.53 -28.53
CA ALA A 97 -7.08 -6.46 -29.04
C ALA A 97 -7.19 -5.56 -30.29
N ALA A 98 -6.50 -4.41 -30.31
CA ALA A 98 -6.47 -3.53 -31.47
C ALA A 98 -5.82 -4.22 -32.70
N LYS A 99 -4.72 -4.96 -32.49
CA LYS A 99 -4.04 -5.73 -33.55
C LYS A 99 -4.91 -6.86 -34.11
N VAL A 100 -5.55 -7.63 -33.23
CA VAL A 100 -6.46 -8.71 -33.63
C VAL A 100 -7.68 -8.14 -34.36
N PHE A 101 -8.23 -7.03 -33.90
CA PHE A 101 -9.40 -6.41 -34.51
C PHE A 101 -9.17 -6.06 -35.99
N VAL A 102 -8.03 -5.45 -36.33
CA VAL A 102 -7.71 -5.07 -37.71
C VAL A 102 -7.26 -6.23 -38.60
N SER A 103 -7.01 -7.40 -38.02
CA SER A 103 -6.61 -8.62 -38.75
C SER A 103 -7.80 -9.45 -39.25
N GLU A 104 -8.99 -9.18 -38.71
CA GLU A 104 -10.23 -9.85 -39.08
C GLU A 104 -10.89 -9.15 -40.27
N GLY A 105 -11.57 -9.94 -41.12
CA GLY A 105 -12.22 -9.43 -42.34
C GLY A 105 -13.69 -9.00 -42.14
N ASP A 106 -14.23 -9.14 -40.94
CA ASP A 106 -15.62 -8.80 -40.62
C ASP A 106 -15.70 -8.15 -39.23
N VAL A 107 -16.49 -7.08 -39.08
CA VAL A 107 -16.56 -6.28 -37.84
C VAL A 107 -17.10 -7.09 -36.67
N ALA A 108 -18.08 -7.98 -36.89
CA ALA A 108 -18.65 -8.79 -35.81
C ALA A 108 -17.65 -9.85 -35.33
N ARG A 109 -16.91 -10.46 -36.27
CA ARG A 109 -15.80 -11.36 -35.93
C ARG A 109 -14.66 -10.63 -35.24
N ALA A 110 -14.26 -9.46 -35.75
CA ALA A 110 -13.24 -8.58 -35.17
C ALA A 110 -13.56 -8.24 -33.71
N ARG A 111 -14.81 -7.84 -33.42
CA ARG A 111 -15.27 -7.53 -32.06
C ARG A 111 -15.20 -8.75 -31.14
N THR A 112 -15.69 -9.90 -31.61
CA THR A 112 -15.66 -11.15 -30.84
C THR A 112 -14.22 -11.62 -30.57
N ALA A 113 -13.34 -11.50 -31.56
CA ALA A 113 -11.93 -11.85 -31.46
C ALA A 113 -11.20 -10.92 -30.48
N ALA A 114 -11.41 -9.61 -30.58
CA ALA A 114 -10.87 -8.62 -29.66
C ALA A 114 -11.31 -8.89 -28.21
N GLU A 115 -12.60 -9.14 -27.96
CA GLU A 115 -13.11 -9.46 -26.62
C GLU A 115 -12.48 -10.74 -26.04
N ARG A 116 -12.30 -11.78 -26.87
CA ARG A 116 -11.62 -13.03 -26.46
C ARG A 116 -10.14 -12.80 -26.14
N THR A 117 -9.46 -11.97 -26.94
CA THR A 117 -8.05 -11.61 -26.72
C THR A 117 -7.90 -10.82 -25.42
N VAL A 118 -8.77 -9.84 -25.15
CA VAL A 118 -8.78 -9.12 -23.87
C VAL A 118 -8.99 -10.08 -22.71
N LYS A 119 -9.97 -10.98 -22.81
CA LYS A 119 -10.22 -12.00 -21.78
C LYS A 119 -8.97 -12.83 -21.49
N LEU A 120 -8.31 -13.33 -22.54
CA LEU A 120 -7.12 -14.15 -22.38
C LEU A 120 -5.99 -13.37 -21.70
N ALA A 121 -5.69 -12.16 -22.21
CA ALA A 121 -4.66 -11.30 -21.68
C ALA A 121 -4.91 -10.90 -20.21
N LEU A 122 -6.16 -10.64 -19.81
CA LEU A 122 -6.50 -10.31 -18.43
C LEU A 122 -6.45 -11.54 -17.51
N ASN A 123 -6.85 -12.70 -18.01
CA ASN A 123 -6.81 -13.95 -17.26
C ASN A 123 -5.36 -14.38 -16.92
N ASP A 124 -4.38 -14.01 -17.75
CA ASP A 124 -2.96 -14.22 -17.46
C ASP A 124 -2.49 -13.46 -16.20
N TYR A 125 -3.19 -12.38 -15.83
CA TYR A 125 -2.97 -11.62 -14.60
C TYR A 125 -3.95 -11.97 -13.47
N GLY A 126 -4.76 -13.02 -13.65
CA GLY A 126 -5.73 -13.48 -12.65
C GLY A 126 -7.04 -12.68 -12.61
N TYR A 127 -7.35 -11.90 -13.65
CA TYR A 127 -8.61 -11.14 -13.74
C TYR A 127 -9.65 -11.84 -14.63
N GLY A 128 -10.88 -11.93 -14.12
CA GLY A 128 -12.04 -12.52 -14.81
C GLY A 128 -12.70 -11.56 -15.82
N GLN A 129 -13.60 -12.09 -16.64
CA GLN A 129 -14.31 -11.30 -17.67
C GLN A 129 -15.23 -10.25 -17.07
N GLU A 130 -15.89 -10.59 -15.97
CA GLU A 130 -16.85 -9.75 -15.26
C GLU A 130 -16.22 -8.50 -14.65
N GLN A 131 -14.89 -8.47 -14.55
CA GLN A 131 -14.12 -7.36 -14.02
C GLN A 131 -13.70 -6.36 -15.10
N ALA A 132 -13.90 -6.69 -16.38
CA ALA A 132 -13.41 -5.90 -17.50
C ALA A 132 -14.49 -5.50 -18.50
N ARG A 133 -14.26 -4.37 -19.17
CA ARG A 133 -15.10 -3.85 -20.26
C ARG A 133 -14.21 -3.48 -21.44
N VAL A 134 -14.72 -3.74 -22.63
CA VAL A 134 -14.03 -3.43 -23.90
C VAL A 134 -14.91 -2.47 -24.69
N GLU A 135 -14.31 -1.37 -25.10
CA GLU A 135 -14.93 -0.36 -25.95
C GLU A 135 -14.11 -0.24 -27.23
N VAL A 136 -14.78 -0.23 -28.37
CA VAL A 136 -14.14 -0.08 -29.68
C VAL A 136 -14.70 1.17 -30.34
N ALA A 137 -13.83 2.08 -30.74
CA ALA A 137 -14.16 3.28 -31.47
C ALA A 137 -13.41 3.30 -32.80
N CYS A 138 -14.08 3.77 -33.85
CA CYS A 138 -13.53 3.88 -35.20
C CYS A 138 -13.64 5.34 -35.67
N ASP A 139 -12.67 5.81 -36.44
CA ASP A 139 -12.69 7.16 -37.02
C ASP A 139 -13.72 7.33 -38.16
N ARG A 140 -14.26 6.22 -38.70
CA ARG A 140 -15.21 6.17 -39.80
C ARG A 140 -16.30 5.11 -39.57
N ALA A 141 -17.38 5.18 -40.36
CA ALA A 141 -18.49 4.23 -40.27
C ALA A 141 -18.08 2.79 -40.60
N ASP A 142 -17.17 2.61 -41.56
CA ASP A 142 -16.56 1.32 -41.87
C ASP A 142 -15.21 1.17 -41.15
N CYS A 143 -15.27 0.48 -40.01
CA CYS A 143 -14.13 0.22 -39.13
C CYS A 143 -13.01 -0.60 -39.79
N LEU A 144 -13.31 -1.38 -40.83
CA LEU A 144 -12.34 -2.23 -41.53
C LEU A 144 -11.99 -1.68 -42.92
N SER A 145 -12.42 -0.45 -43.22
CA SER A 145 -11.96 0.24 -44.43
C SER A 145 -10.46 0.51 -44.37
N ALA A 146 -9.80 0.38 -45.51
CA ALA A 146 -8.35 0.52 -45.58
C ALA A 146 -7.88 1.91 -45.11
N GLY A 147 -6.94 1.94 -44.16
CA GLY A 147 -6.47 3.16 -43.51
C GLY A 147 -7.41 3.73 -42.45
N ALA A 148 -8.47 3.02 -42.04
CA ALA A 148 -9.25 3.39 -40.86
C ALA A 148 -8.41 3.28 -39.59
N LEU A 149 -8.73 4.10 -38.60
CA LEU A 149 -8.14 4.07 -37.27
C LEU A 149 -9.14 3.41 -36.32
N VAL A 150 -8.72 2.31 -35.71
CA VAL A 150 -9.50 1.60 -34.69
C VAL A 150 -8.81 1.80 -33.36
N THR A 151 -9.54 2.36 -32.39
CA THR A 151 -9.10 2.50 -31.00
C THR A 151 -9.86 1.51 -30.13
N VAL A 152 -9.13 0.62 -29.48
CA VAL A 152 -9.69 -0.29 -28.48
C VAL A 152 -9.32 0.23 -27.09
N THR A 153 -10.33 0.41 -26.25
CA THR A 153 -10.17 0.83 -24.85
C THR A 153 -10.59 -0.32 -23.93
N VAL A 154 -9.72 -0.67 -22.98
CA VAL A 154 -9.95 -1.69 -21.98
C VAL A 154 -10.03 -1.03 -20.62
N VAL A 155 -11.12 -1.30 -19.90
CA VAL A 155 -11.34 -0.84 -18.53
C VAL A 155 -11.36 -2.06 -17.62
N LEU A 156 -10.57 -2.04 -16.56
CA LEU A 156 -10.48 -3.11 -15.56
C LEU A 156 -10.76 -2.53 -14.17
N ASP A 157 -11.66 -3.17 -13.42
CA ASP A 157 -11.89 -2.86 -12.02
C ASP A 157 -11.09 -3.84 -11.13
N VAL A 158 -10.11 -3.33 -10.37
CA VAL A 158 -9.25 -4.14 -9.49
C VAL A 158 -9.91 -4.31 -8.12
N PRO A 159 -10.13 -5.56 -7.65
CA PRO A 159 -10.73 -5.81 -6.34
C PRO A 159 -9.75 -5.48 -5.19
N LEU A 160 -10.28 -5.28 -3.97
CA LEU A 160 -9.44 -5.13 -2.79
C LEU A 160 -8.86 -6.49 -2.35
N PRO A 161 -7.56 -6.58 -2.02
CA PRO A 161 -7.00 -7.80 -1.47
C PRO A 161 -7.54 -8.08 -0.06
N MET A 162 -7.73 -9.35 0.28
CA MET A 162 -8.01 -9.83 1.65
C MET A 162 -9.22 -9.21 2.36
N VAL A 163 -10.30 -8.84 1.64
CA VAL A 163 -11.54 -8.36 2.26
C VAL A 163 -12.38 -9.51 2.85
N PRO A 164 -12.67 -9.52 4.17
CA PRO A 164 -13.34 -10.65 4.83
C PRO A 164 -14.82 -10.81 4.44
N PHE A 165 -15.43 -9.76 3.87
CA PHE A 165 -16.82 -9.77 3.39
C PHE A 165 -16.95 -10.15 1.91
N GLY A 166 -15.83 -10.51 1.25
CA GLY A 166 -15.79 -10.98 -0.14
C GLY A 166 -16.36 -10.00 -1.18
N ASP A 167 -16.67 -10.52 -2.37
CA ASP A 167 -17.27 -9.79 -3.49
C ASP A 167 -18.70 -9.29 -3.23
N ALA A 168 -19.31 -9.63 -2.08
CA ALA A 168 -20.69 -9.27 -1.75
C ALA A 168 -20.90 -7.75 -1.69
N LEU A 169 -19.90 -6.98 -1.23
CA LEU A 169 -19.94 -5.52 -1.22
C LEU A 169 -19.36 -4.86 -2.49
N ARG A 170 -18.84 -5.64 -3.46
CA ARG A 170 -18.22 -5.17 -4.72
C ARG A 170 -17.27 -3.97 -4.56
N LEU A 171 -16.51 -3.96 -3.47
CA LEU A 171 -15.54 -2.90 -3.19
C LEU A 171 -14.37 -3.01 -4.16
N LYS A 172 -14.06 -1.90 -4.82
CA LYS A 172 -12.99 -1.81 -5.82
C LYS A 172 -11.85 -0.98 -5.26
N ALA A 173 -10.63 -1.49 -5.38
CA ALA A 173 -9.43 -0.76 -5.01
C ALA A 173 -9.15 0.39 -5.99
N SER A 174 -9.31 0.12 -7.29
CA SER A 174 -9.05 1.08 -8.35
C SER A 174 -9.75 0.67 -9.66
N ARG A 175 -9.95 1.64 -10.54
CA ARG A 175 -10.31 1.42 -11.95
C ARG A 175 -9.12 1.79 -12.83
N LEU A 176 -8.68 0.83 -13.63
CA LEU A 176 -7.59 0.98 -14.59
C LEU A 176 -8.18 1.11 -15.99
N THR A 177 -7.59 1.95 -16.83
CA THR A 177 -8.05 2.18 -18.19
C THR A 177 -6.85 2.38 -19.10
N ALA A 178 -6.84 1.69 -20.23
CA ALA A 178 -5.85 1.86 -21.28
C ALA A 178 -6.50 1.77 -22.65
N SER A 179 -5.92 2.46 -23.64
CA SER A 179 -6.38 2.44 -25.01
C SER A 179 -5.22 2.24 -25.97
N ALA A 180 -5.46 1.50 -27.06
CA ALA A 180 -4.51 1.34 -28.14
C ALA A 180 -5.20 1.60 -29.49
N THR A 181 -4.49 2.27 -30.39
CA THR A 181 -4.99 2.61 -31.72
C THR A 181 -4.18 1.91 -32.79
N GLN A 182 -4.86 1.25 -33.72
CA GLN A 182 -4.24 0.53 -34.82
C GLN A 182 -4.83 1.00 -36.17
N VAL A 183 -3.97 1.10 -37.18
CA VAL A 183 -4.38 1.41 -38.55
C VAL A 183 -4.74 0.12 -39.30
N VAL A 184 -5.85 0.12 -40.02
CA VAL A 184 -6.22 -0.98 -40.91
C VAL A 184 -5.32 -0.98 -42.16
N GLY A 185 -4.66 -2.11 -42.41
CA GLY A 185 -3.76 -2.28 -43.56
C GLY A 185 -4.48 -2.11 -44.90
N ARG A 186 -3.78 -1.56 -45.90
CA ARG A 186 -4.27 -1.45 -47.28
C ARG A 186 -4.12 -2.73 -48.11
N TYR A 187 -3.37 -3.70 -47.61
CA TYR A 187 -3.10 -4.97 -48.26
C TYR A 187 -3.47 -6.07 -47.26
N GLN A 188 -4.63 -6.68 -47.48
CA GLN A 188 -5.11 -7.86 -46.76
C GLN A 188 -5.17 -9.03 -47.75
#